data_AF-A0A6I2Y258-F1
#
_entry.id   AF-A0A6I2Y258-F1
#
_cell.length_a   1.000
_cell.length_b   1.000
_cell.length_c   1.000
_cell.angle_alpha   90.00
_cell.angle_beta   90.00
_cell.angle_gamma   90.00
#
_symmetry.space_group_name_H-M   'P 1'
#
loop_
_entity.id
_entity.type
_entity.pdbx_description
1 polymer ?
#
loop_
_entity_poly.entity_id
_entity_poly.type
_entity_poly.pdbx_seq_one_letter_code
_entity_poly.pdbx_strand_id
1 'polypeptide(L)'
;MKIDVRHAPTFAVARISMGAGETVKAETGAMAAMSAGVTIEAKMEGGLFKALKRSAMGGESFFVTSYSSASERSWVDVAANLPGDIAVIQVT
;
A
#
# COMPACT_ATOMS: atom_id res chain seq x y z
N MET A 1 -3.92 2.62 -13.19
CA MET A 1 -2.71 1.97 -12.63
C MET A 1 -2.42 0.62 -13.27
N LYS A 2 -1.15 0.18 -13.26
CA LYS A 2 -0.71 -1.15 -13.68
C LYS A 2 0.01 -1.83 -12.50
N ILE A 3 -0.26 -3.11 -12.25
CA ILE A 3 0.38 -3.88 -11.17
C ILE A 3 1.21 -5.02 -11.78
N ASP A 4 2.47 -5.13 -11.36
CA ASP A 4 3.39 -6.19 -11.77
C ASP A 4 3.88 -6.95 -10.53
N VAL A 5 3.59 -8.26 -10.44
CA VAL A 5 4.04 -9.10 -9.32
C VAL A 5 5.41 -9.68 -9.66
N ARG A 6 6.38 -9.42 -8.79
CA ARG A 6 7.80 -9.77 -8.96
C ARG A 6 8.26 -10.66 -7.81
N HIS A 7 9.29 -11.48 -8.05
CA HIS A 7 9.92 -12.33 -7.02
C HIS A 7 8.96 -13.32 -6.31
N ALA A 8 7.81 -13.60 -6.93
CA ALA A 8 6.89 -14.66 -6.50
C ALA A 8 7.55 -16.05 -6.63
N PRO A 9 7.14 -17.04 -5.82
CA PRO A 9 6.02 -17.00 -4.87
C PRO A 9 6.42 -16.83 -3.40
N THR A 10 7.72 -16.84 -3.07
CA THR A 10 8.15 -16.95 -1.66
C THR A 10 8.39 -15.58 -1.00
N PHE A 11 8.73 -14.56 -1.79
CA PHE A 11 8.96 -13.19 -1.32
C PHE A 11 8.43 -12.20 -2.36
N ALA A 12 7.14 -12.34 -2.72
CA ALA A 12 6.55 -11.54 -3.76
C ALA A 12 6.53 -10.04 -3.41
N VAL A 13 6.75 -9.22 -4.43
CA VAL A 13 6.68 -7.76 -4.39
C VAL A 13 5.76 -7.31 -5.51
N ALA A 14 4.76 -6.50 -5.20
CA ALA A 14 3.90 -5.89 -6.20
C ALA A 14 4.38 -4.48 -6.52
N ARG A 15 4.79 -4.27 -7.78
CA ARG A 15 5.07 -2.94 -8.31
C ARG A 15 3.79 -2.32 -8.84
N ILE A 16 3.34 -1.25 -8.21
CA ILE A 16 2.17 -0.47 -8.61
C ILE A 16 2.67 0.75 -9.37
N SER A 17 2.45 0.77 -10.68
CA SER A 17 2.78 1.91 -11.55
C SER A 17 1.58 2.85 -11.64
N MET A 18 1.85 4.13 -11.43
CA MET A 18 0.85 5.18 -11.26
C MET A 18 1.05 6.31 -12.27
N GLY A 19 -0.04 6.74 -12.91
CA GLY A 19 -0.11 7.96 -13.71
C GLY A 19 -0.20 9.22 -12.84
N ALA A 20 -0.06 10.41 -13.43
CA ALA A 20 -0.12 11.65 -12.65
C ALA A 20 -1.50 11.83 -12.00
N GLY A 21 -1.52 12.21 -10.72
CA GLY A 21 -2.74 12.39 -9.95
C GLY A 21 -3.39 11.09 -9.45
N GLU A 22 -2.88 9.91 -9.82
CA GLU A 22 -3.35 8.65 -9.21
C GLU A 22 -2.88 8.56 -7.75
N THR A 23 -3.70 7.91 -6.93
CA THR A 23 -3.40 7.60 -5.52
C THR A 23 -3.73 6.14 -5.26
N VAL A 24 -2.86 5.46 -4.51
CA VAL A 24 -3.09 4.10 -4.02
C VAL A 24 -2.92 4.05 -2.51
N LYS A 25 -3.77 3.25 -1.86
CA LYS A 25 -3.72 2.99 -0.44
C LYS A 25 -3.10 1.62 -0.19
N ALA A 26 -2.23 1.51 0.80
CA ALA A 26 -1.75 0.23 1.30
C ALA A 26 -1.72 0.22 2.83
N GLU A 27 -1.60 -0.99 3.38
CA GLU A 27 -1.33 -1.19 4.80
C GLU A 27 -0.05 -0.44 5.21
N THR A 28 -0.07 0.18 6.38
CA THR A 28 1.14 0.83 6.91
C THR A 28 2.26 -0.16 7.10
N GLY A 29 3.44 0.19 6.59
CA GLY A 29 4.62 -0.68 6.61
C GLY A 29 4.74 -1.62 5.41
N ALA A 30 3.76 -1.67 4.50
CA ALA A 30 3.82 -2.52 3.31
C ALA A 30 4.80 -2.01 2.24
N MET A 31 5.18 -0.73 2.25
CA MET A 31 6.09 -0.18 1.24
C MET A 31 7.51 -0.73 1.39
N ALA A 32 8.02 -1.34 0.33
CA ALA A 32 9.39 -1.78 0.20
C ALA A 32 10.28 -0.72 -0.47
N ALA A 33 9.78 -0.06 -1.52
CA ALA A 33 10.50 0.99 -2.25
C ALA A 33 9.54 1.90 -3.02
N MET A 34 10.00 3.07 -3.46
CA MET A 34 9.25 3.94 -4.35
C MET A 34 10.16 4.73 -5.30
N SER A 35 9.59 5.19 -6.41
CA SER A 35 10.23 6.19 -7.27
C SER A 35 10.19 7.59 -6.64
N ALA A 36 11.06 8.51 -7.09
CA ALA A 36 11.14 9.88 -6.58
C ALA A 36 9.85 10.72 -6.78
N GLY A 37 8.97 10.35 -7.71
CA GLY A 37 7.74 11.08 -8.02
C GLY A 37 6.55 10.78 -7.11
N VAL A 38 6.75 9.99 -6.04
CA VAL A 38 5.70 9.58 -5.10
C VAL A 38 5.75 10.41 -3.83
N THR A 39 4.60 10.95 -3.44
CA THR A 39 4.38 11.60 -2.13
C THR A 39 3.64 10.63 -1.22
N ILE A 40 4.04 10.58 0.06
CA ILE A 40 3.48 9.69 1.08
C ILE A 40 2.64 10.50 2.07
N GLU A 41 1.46 10.00 2.40
CA GLU A 41 0.63 10.52 3.49
C GLU A 41 0.10 9.36 4.36
N ALA A 42 0.39 9.38 5.66
CA ALA A 42 -0.15 8.42 6.63
C ALA A 42 -1.28 9.08 7.43
N LYS A 43 -2.48 8.48 7.38
CA LYS A 43 -3.67 8.96 8.11
C LYS A 43 -4.31 7.84 8.92
N MET A 44 -4.81 8.17 10.10
CA MET A 44 -5.70 7.30 10.87
C MET A 44 -7.10 7.37 10.27
N GLU A 45 -7.60 6.25 9.74
CA GLU A 45 -8.99 6.20 9.29
C GLU A 45 -9.94 5.99 10.49
N GLY A 46 -10.91 6.88 10.65
CA GLY A 46 -12.00 6.74 11.63
C GLY A 46 -11.88 7.56 12.94
N GLY A 47 -10.80 8.31 13.14
CA GLY A 47 -10.61 9.16 14.32
C GLY A 47 -10.18 8.39 15.59
N LEU A 48 -9.47 9.08 16.49
CA LEU A 48 -8.75 8.48 17.63
C LEU A 48 -9.63 7.56 18.51
N PHE A 49 -10.86 7.96 18.80
CA PHE A 49 -11.78 7.19 19.67
C PHE A 49 -12.36 5.93 19.02
N LYS A 50 -12.67 5.94 17.71
CA LYS A 50 -13.15 4.74 17.01
C LYS A 50 -12.00 3.78 16.67
N ALA A 51 -10.81 4.32 16.44
CA ALA A 51 -9.59 3.54 16.25
C ALA A 51 -9.25 2.75 17.53
N LEU A 52 -9.25 3.39 18.71
CA LEU A 52 -8.93 2.72 19.97
C LEU A 52 -9.89 1.56 20.31
N LYS A 53 -11.19 1.75 20.07
CA LYS A 53 -12.23 0.73 20.36
C LYS A 53 -12.10 -0.53 19.48
N ARG A 54 -11.63 -0.39 18.24
CA ARG A 54 -11.33 -1.54 17.35
C ARG A 54 -9.98 -2.17 17.68
N SER A 55 -8.99 -1.38 18.12
CA SER A 55 -7.62 -1.84 18.45
C SER A 55 -7.61 -2.86 19.58
N ALA A 56 -8.41 -2.60 20.62
CA ALA A 56 -8.58 -3.51 21.74
C ALA A 56 -9.24 -4.86 21.35
N MET A 57 -9.83 -4.96 20.15
CA MET A 57 -10.59 -6.14 19.72
C MET A 57 -9.96 -6.91 18.54
N GLY A 58 -9.10 -6.28 17.72
CA GLY A 58 -8.72 -6.83 16.40
C GLY A 58 -7.24 -6.87 16.05
N GLY A 59 -6.34 -6.20 16.78
CA GLY A 59 -4.88 -6.29 16.54
C GLY A 59 -4.35 -5.76 15.20
N GLU A 60 -5.21 -5.34 14.27
CA GLU A 60 -4.83 -4.84 12.93
C GLU A 60 -4.36 -3.36 12.93
N SER A 61 -3.58 -2.98 11.92
CA SER A 61 -3.01 -1.63 11.77
C SER A 61 -4.07 -0.56 11.48
N PHE A 62 -4.13 0.50 12.32
CA PHE A 62 -5.09 1.62 12.23
C PHE A 62 -4.75 2.68 11.19
N PHE A 63 -3.57 2.56 10.61
CA PHE A 63 -2.99 3.56 9.73
C PHE A 63 -3.01 3.00 8.32
N VAL A 64 -3.62 3.74 7.40
CA VAL A 64 -3.50 3.48 5.98
C VAL A 64 -2.52 4.49 5.41
N THR A 65 -1.54 3.99 4.66
CA THR A 65 -0.61 4.87 3.96
C THR A 65 -1.14 5.09 2.54
N SER A 66 -1.27 6.35 2.15
CA SER A 66 -1.61 6.76 0.79
C SER A 66 -0.35 7.19 0.06
N TYR A 67 -0.14 6.63 -1.12
CA TYR A 67 0.91 7.02 -2.06
C TYR A 67 0.26 7.76 -3.21
N SER A 68 0.72 8.96 -3.51
CA SER A 68 0.17 9.81 -4.58
C SER A 68 1.24 10.15 -5.58
N SER A 69 0.91 10.04 -6.86
CA SER A 69 1.82 10.33 -7.95
C SER A 69 1.69 11.77 -8.42
N ALA A 70 2.80 12.50 -8.47
CA ALA A 70 2.87 13.81 -9.11
C ALA A 70 3.30 13.75 -10.58
N SER A 71 3.63 12.56 -11.12
CA SER A 71 4.19 12.41 -12.47
C SER A 71 3.85 11.07 -13.11
N GLU A 72 3.71 11.06 -14.44
CA GLU A 72 3.30 9.91 -15.28
C GLU A 72 4.13 8.61 -15.15
N ARG A 73 5.27 8.63 -14.46
CA ARG A 73 6.20 7.49 -14.35
C ARG A 73 6.51 7.10 -12.91
N SER A 74 5.56 7.33 -12.02
CA SER A 74 5.74 7.03 -10.60
C SER A 74 5.39 5.58 -10.30
N TRP A 75 6.09 4.96 -9.36
CA TRP A 75 5.76 3.62 -8.88
C TRP A 75 6.05 3.46 -7.39
N VAL A 76 5.30 2.56 -6.76
CA VAL A 76 5.54 2.08 -5.39
C VAL A 76 5.59 0.55 -5.41
N ASP A 77 6.60 -0.01 -4.76
CA ASP A 77 6.73 -1.45 -4.52
C ASP A 77 6.18 -1.74 -3.12
N VAL A 78 5.24 -2.68 -3.04
CA VAL A 78 4.67 -3.17 -1.78
C VAL A 78 4.93 -4.66 -1.60
N ALA A 79 5.12 -5.08 -0.35
CA ALA A 79 5.36 -6.47 0.05
C ALA A 79 4.63 -6.79 1.36
N ALA A 80 4.31 -8.06 1.56
CA ALA A 80 3.79 -8.55 2.83
C ALA A 80 4.89 -8.54 3.90
N ASN A 81 4.50 -8.47 5.19
CA ASN A 81 5.47 -8.50 6.29
C ASN A 81 6.09 -9.91 6.47
N LEU A 82 5.36 -10.96 6.07
CA LEU A 82 5.78 -12.35 6.11
C LEU A 82 6.15 -12.86 4.71
N PRO A 83 7.04 -13.85 4.60
CA PRO A 83 7.30 -14.55 3.35
C PRO A 83 5.98 -15.11 2.77
N GLY A 84 5.77 -14.90 1.48
CA GLY A 84 4.56 -15.30 0.79
C GLY A 84 4.46 -14.73 -0.62
N ASP A 85 3.28 -14.97 -1.21
CA ASP A 85 2.95 -14.56 -2.58
C ASP A 85 1.93 -13.42 -2.59
N ILE A 86 1.75 -12.77 -3.75
CA ILE A 86 0.76 -11.71 -3.98
C ILE A 86 -0.15 -12.09 -5.13
N ALA A 87 -1.46 -12.02 -4.90
CA ALA A 87 -2.48 -12.14 -5.94
C ALA A 87 -3.12 -10.78 -6.24
N VAL A 88 -3.28 -10.46 -7.53
CA VAL A 88 -4.01 -9.28 -7.99
C VAL A 88 -5.45 -9.67 -8.28
N ILE A 89 -6.39 -9.07 -7.56
CA ILE A 89 -7.83 -9.34 -7.70
C ILE A 89 -8.51 -8.10 -8.26
N GLN A 90 -9.17 -8.23 -9.41
CA GLN A 90 -9.97 -7.16 -9.99
C GLN A 90 -11.37 -7.18 -9.36
N VAL A 91 -11.76 -6.06 -8.76
CA VAL A 91 -13.10 -5.86 -8.18
C VAL A 91 -13.94 -5.05 -9.17
N THR A 92 -15.21 -5.42 -9.33
CA THR A 92 -16.19 -4.73 -10.19
C THR A 92 -17.08 -3.81 -9.37
#